data_AF-A0A157T5K3-F1
#
_entry.id   AF-A0A157T5K3-F1
#
_cell.length_a   1.000
_cell.length_b   1.000
_cell.length_c   1.000
_cell.angle_alpha   90.00
_cell.angle_beta   90.00
_cell.angle_gamma   90.00
#
_symmetry.space_group_name_H-M   'P 1'
#
loop_
_entity.id
_entity.type
_entity.pdbx_description
1 polymer ?
#
loop_
_entity_poly.entity_id
_entity_poly.type
_entity_poly.pdbx_seq_one_letter_code
_entity_poly.pdbx_strand_id
1 'polypeptide(L)'
;MLVYVFWHQRAKEFPAKEYEGSLLNFHDYFNKKAKVEGYLGSLVVKVDHVPWIEGEVYEDWYFMESSKTLDLLNNIIIESNDIKTVHDSIAKMARNGKGGLYRLLNGEPSSPSYRYGYWISKPIGMRYEDFYTEIKPFSQNLWRRQLAMGPLSEFCIFSNEYFKVSAKYSPIYQQRILLYSNDKEKTNLAPSR
;
A
#
# COMPACT_ATOMS: atom_id res chain seq x y z
N MET A 1 4.78 1.75 -14.03
CA MET A 1 4.85 0.88 -12.84
C MET A 1 3.45 0.66 -12.28
N LEU A 2 3.17 -0.57 -11.84
CA LEU A 2 1.96 -0.96 -11.11
C LEU A 2 2.30 -1.25 -9.64
N VAL A 3 1.27 -1.26 -8.79
CA VAL A 3 1.38 -1.72 -7.41
C VAL A 3 0.16 -2.51 -7.01
N TYR A 4 0.39 -3.67 -6.39
CA TYR A 4 -0.63 -4.38 -5.65
C TYR A 4 -0.62 -3.89 -4.22
N VAL A 5 -1.74 -3.35 -3.76
CA VAL A 5 -1.92 -2.89 -2.38
C VAL A 5 -2.78 -3.92 -1.66
N PHE A 6 -2.25 -4.47 -0.58
CA PHE A 6 -2.96 -5.43 0.27
C PHE A 6 -3.23 -4.80 1.63
N TRP A 7 -4.51 -4.53 1.90
CA TRP A 7 -4.97 -4.10 3.21
C TRP A 7 -5.28 -5.31 4.06
N HIS A 8 -4.78 -5.31 5.29
CA HIS A 8 -5.02 -6.39 6.21
C HIS A 8 -4.95 -5.90 7.66
N GLN A 9 -5.33 -6.79 8.56
CA GLN A 9 -5.36 -6.51 9.98
C GLN A 9 -4.84 -7.71 10.78
N ARG A 10 -4.17 -7.40 11.88
CA ARG A 10 -3.79 -8.36 12.91
C ARG A 10 -5.03 -8.94 13.62
N ALA A 11 -5.05 -10.25 13.78
CA ALA A 11 -5.96 -10.97 14.69
C ALA A 11 -5.77 -10.49 16.15
N LYS A 12 -6.86 -10.15 16.84
CA LYS A 12 -6.82 -9.49 18.17
C LYS A 12 -6.07 -10.30 19.23
N GLU A 13 -6.00 -11.61 19.08
CA GLU A 13 -5.41 -12.59 20.00
C GLU A 13 -3.87 -12.60 19.94
N PHE A 14 -3.26 -12.05 18.88
CA PHE A 14 -1.80 -11.99 18.73
C PHE A 14 -1.27 -10.61 19.11
N PRO A 15 -0.17 -10.47 19.85
CA PRO A 15 0.42 -9.16 20.16
C PRO A 15 0.84 -8.37 18.91
N ALA A 16 0.68 -7.03 18.94
CA ALA A 16 1.08 -6.16 17.83
C ALA A 16 2.56 -6.32 17.46
N LYS A 17 3.45 -6.41 18.46
CA LYS A 17 4.89 -6.57 18.25
C LYS A 17 5.25 -7.89 17.55
N GLU A 18 4.56 -8.99 17.87
CA GLU A 18 4.80 -10.30 17.23
C GLU A 18 4.35 -10.27 15.77
N TYR A 19 3.19 -9.68 15.53
CA TYR A 19 2.63 -9.50 14.20
C TYR A 19 3.51 -8.63 13.30
N GLU A 20 3.82 -7.41 13.76
CA GLU A 20 4.66 -6.46 13.02
C GLU A 20 6.05 -7.07 12.79
N GLY A 21 6.65 -7.73 13.78
CA GLY A 21 7.93 -8.42 13.61
C GLY A 21 7.89 -9.50 12.51
N SER A 22 6.84 -10.32 12.47
CA SER A 22 6.67 -11.35 11.45
C SER A 22 6.39 -10.76 10.07
N LEU A 23 5.59 -9.68 10.00
CA LEU A 23 5.32 -8.94 8.77
C LEU A 23 6.60 -8.35 8.18
N LEU A 24 7.40 -7.66 9.00
CA LEU A 24 8.66 -7.08 8.53
C LEU A 24 9.68 -8.14 8.12
N ASN A 25 9.75 -9.26 8.86
CA ASN A 25 10.59 -10.39 8.48
C ASN A 25 10.17 -11.00 7.13
N PHE A 26 8.86 -11.13 6.88
CA PHE A 26 8.36 -11.58 5.59
C PHE A 26 8.79 -10.66 4.46
N HIS A 27 8.57 -9.35 4.58
CA HIS A 27 8.95 -8.40 3.54
C HIS A 27 10.47 -8.35 3.32
N ASP A 28 11.28 -8.33 4.38
CA ASP A 28 12.75 -8.35 4.27
C ASP A 28 13.23 -9.63 3.56
N TYR A 29 12.73 -10.80 3.97
CA TYR A 29 13.08 -12.07 3.36
C TYR A 29 12.64 -12.13 1.89
N PHE A 30 11.38 -11.77 1.60
CA PHE A 30 10.81 -11.81 0.26
C PHE A 30 11.59 -10.90 -0.71
N ASN A 31 11.87 -9.65 -0.33
CA ASN A 31 12.67 -8.73 -1.14
C ASN A 31 14.08 -9.26 -1.44
N LYS A 32 14.70 -9.99 -0.51
CA LYS A 32 16.04 -10.55 -0.70
C LYS A 32 16.05 -11.84 -1.53
N LYS A 33 14.99 -12.66 -1.43
CA LYS A 33 15.01 -14.07 -1.83
C LYS A 33 14.03 -14.43 -2.94
N ALA A 34 12.85 -13.81 -3.00
CA ALA A 34 11.85 -14.08 -4.04
C ALA A 34 12.35 -13.49 -5.36
N LYS A 35 13.09 -14.29 -6.13
CA LYS A 35 13.57 -13.92 -7.48
C LYS A 35 12.41 -14.01 -8.47
N VAL A 36 11.49 -13.04 -8.39
CA VAL A 36 10.26 -12.97 -9.20
C VAL A 36 10.44 -11.96 -10.33
N GLU A 37 10.18 -12.37 -11.56
CA GLU A 37 10.28 -11.47 -12.73
C GLU A 37 9.30 -10.29 -12.61
N GLY A 38 9.83 -9.08 -12.77
CA GLY A 38 9.06 -7.84 -12.71
C GLY A 38 8.61 -7.41 -11.32
N TYR A 39 9.03 -8.12 -10.25
CA TYR A 39 8.87 -7.63 -8.88
C TYR A 39 9.97 -6.62 -8.55
N LEU A 40 9.56 -5.41 -8.17
CA LEU A 40 10.47 -4.27 -7.93
C LEU A 40 10.71 -4.01 -6.45
N GLY A 41 9.99 -4.72 -5.58
CA GLY A 41 10.14 -4.64 -4.13
C GLY A 41 8.83 -4.31 -3.44
N SER A 42 8.91 -4.06 -2.13
CA SER A 42 7.74 -3.70 -1.33
C SER A 42 7.99 -2.65 -0.25
N LEU A 43 6.91 -2.05 0.21
CA LEU A 43 6.84 -1.26 1.43
C LEU A 43 5.69 -1.75 2.33
N VAL A 44 5.79 -1.42 3.61
CA VAL A 44 4.73 -1.66 4.59
C VAL A 44 4.47 -0.37 5.34
N VAL A 45 3.20 0.02 5.41
CA VAL A 45 2.75 1.09 6.31
C VAL A 45 1.69 0.58 7.28
N LYS A 46 1.64 1.20 8.44
CA LYS A 46 0.48 1.18 9.32
C LYS A 46 -0.37 2.41 9.04
N VAL A 47 -1.68 2.23 8.95
CA VAL A 47 -2.63 3.33 8.73
C VAL A 47 -3.66 3.36 9.85
N ASP A 48 -4.15 4.55 10.15
CA ASP A 48 -5.15 4.79 11.19
C ASP A 48 -6.57 4.41 10.75
N HIS A 49 -6.84 4.37 9.44
CA HIS A 49 -8.20 4.17 8.94
C HIS A 49 -8.30 3.53 7.55
N VAL A 50 -9.23 2.59 7.40
CA VAL A 50 -9.91 2.27 6.13
C VAL A 50 -11.41 2.03 6.42
N PRO A 51 -12.32 2.23 5.45
CA PRO A 51 -13.77 2.16 5.70
C PRO A 51 -14.32 0.80 6.16
N TRP A 52 -13.60 -0.31 5.94
CA TRP A 52 -14.10 -1.67 6.17
C TRP A 52 -13.35 -2.44 7.26
N ILE A 53 -12.41 -1.81 7.97
CA ILE A 53 -11.68 -2.42 9.09
C ILE A 53 -11.71 -1.46 10.26
N GLU A 54 -12.12 -1.95 11.42
CA GLU A 54 -12.02 -1.22 12.68
C GLU A 54 -10.70 -1.52 13.38
N GLY A 55 -10.01 -0.50 13.89
CA GLY A 55 -8.77 -0.66 14.65
C GLY A 55 -7.53 -0.59 13.75
N GLU A 56 -6.48 -1.35 14.09
CA GLU A 56 -5.20 -1.31 13.39
C GLU A 56 -5.31 -1.90 11.98
N VAL A 57 -4.76 -1.19 11.00
CA VAL A 57 -4.74 -1.58 9.59
C VAL A 57 -3.32 -1.43 9.06
N TYR A 58 -2.91 -2.37 8.24
CA TYR A 58 -1.63 -2.35 7.53
C TYR A 58 -1.88 -2.34 6.03
N GLU A 59 -0.98 -1.71 5.30
CA GLU A 59 -0.95 -1.78 3.84
C GLU A 59 0.42 -2.28 3.39
N ASP A 60 0.39 -3.39 2.66
CA ASP A 60 1.56 -3.90 1.97
C ASP A 60 1.47 -3.45 0.51
N TRP A 61 2.49 -2.73 0.03
CA TRP A 61 2.55 -2.30 -1.36
C TRP A 61 3.62 -3.11 -2.08
N TYR A 62 3.23 -3.89 -3.07
CA TYR A 62 4.12 -4.71 -3.90
C TYR A 62 4.28 -4.04 -5.26
N PHE A 63 5.44 -3.44 -5.52
CA PHE A 63 5.73 -2.74 -6.75
C PHE A 63 6.05 -3.72 -7.88
N MET A 64 5.47 -3.48 -9.05
CA MET A 64 5.54 -4.39 -10.18
C MET A 64 5.71 -3.64 -11.50
N GLU A 65 6.40 -4.28 -12.45
CA GLU A 65 6.51 -3.77 -13.82
C GLU A 65 5.17 -3.84 -14.56
N SER A 66 4.44 -4.96 -14.43
CA SER A 66 3.15 -5.16 -15.06
C SER A 66 2.26 -6.16 -14.29
N SER A 67 1.01 -6.32 -14.72
CA SER A 67 0.04 -7.19 -14.03
C SER A 67 0.38 -8.68 -14.15
N LYS A 68 1.24 -9.08 -15.10
CA LYS A 68 1.70 -10.47 -15.24
C LYS A 68 2.44 -10.96 -13.98
N THR A 69 3.08 -10.04 -13.26
CA THR A 69 3.85 -10.34 -12.05
C THR A 69 2.96 -10.86 -10.92
N LEU A 70 1.66 -10.54 -10.91
CA LEU A 70 0.73 -11.03 -9.88
C LEU A 70 0.64 -12.55 -9.83
N ASP A 71 0.54 -13.21 -10.99
CA ASP A 71 0.46 -14.68 -11.04
C ASP A 71 1.77 -15.30 -10.52
N LEU A 72 2.91 -14.70 -10.86
CA LEU A 72 4.22 -15.14 -10.38
C LEU A 72 4.38 -14.95 -8.87
N LEU A 73 3.87 -13.84 -8.31
CA LEU A 73 3.86 -13.60 -6.86
C LEU A 73 3.00 -14.62 -6.12
N ASN A 74 1.85 -15.02 -6.68
CA ASN A 74 1.02 -16.07 -6.10
C ASN A 74 1.74 -17.43 -6.13
N ASN A 75 2.36 -17.76 -7.26
CA ASN A 75 3.02 -19.05 -7.45
C ASN A 75 4.23 -19.23 -6.53
N ILE A 76 5.09 -18.21 -6.42
CA ILE A 76 6.33 -18.33 -5.62
C ILE A 76 6.07 -18.59 -4.14
N ILE A 77 4.94 -18.10 -3.59
CA ILE A 77 4.53 -18.35 -2.21
C ILE A 77 4.24 -19.84 -1.97
N ILE A 78 3.81 -20.56 -2.99
CA ILE A 78 3.47 -21.99 -2.91
C ILE A 78 4.69 -22.85 -3.29
N GLU A 79 5.45 -22.43 -4.30
CA GLU A 79 6.54 -23.21 -4.88
C GLU A 79 7.83 -23.22 -4.05
N SER A 80 8.08 -22.15 -3.27
CA SER A 80 9.27 -22.04 -2.42
C SER A 80 8.94 -22.35 -0.96
N ASN A 81 9.45 -23.48 -0.44
CA ASN A 81 9.24 -23.88 0.96
C ASN A 81 9.68 -22.83 1.97
N ASP A 82 10.80 -22.15 1.73
CA ASP A 82 11.31 -21.13 2.66
C ASP A 82 10.40 -19.89 2.67
N ILE A 83 10.01 -19.40 1.48
CA ILE A 83 9.09 -18.25 1.36
C ILE A 83 7.73 -18.62 1.96
N LYS A 84 7.23 -19.83 1.67
CA LYS A 84 6.01 -20.36 2.25
C LYS A 84 6.03 -20.36 3.77
N THR A 85 7.13 -20.83 4.38
CA THR A 85 7.27 -20.90 5.83
C THR A 85 7.17 -19.51 6.47
N VAL A 86 7.83 -18.52 5.88
CA VAL A 86 7.78 -17.14 6.38
C VAL A 86 6.40 -16.51 6.12
N HIS A 87 5.80 -16.74 4.96
CA HIS A 87 4.44 -16.30 4.64
C HIS A 87 3.41 -16.88 5.63
N ASP A 88 3.45 -18.19 5.88
CA ASP A 88 2.50 -18.87 6.75
C ASP A 88 2.60 -18.38 8.20
N SER A 89 3.81 -17.94 8.63
CA SER A 89 4.03 -17.38 9.96
C SER A 89 3.23 -16.11 10.22
N ILE A 90 3.07 -15.24 9.21
CA ILE A 90 2.27 -14.01 9.29
C ILE A 90 0.81 -14.27 8.92
N ALA A 91 0.55 -15.14 7.94
CA ALA A 91 -0.81 -15.43 7.46
C ALA A 91 -1.72 -15.99 8.57
N LYS A 92 -1.20 -16.83 9.48
CA LYS A 92 -1.98 -17.35 10.63
C LYS A 92 -2.43 -16.26 11.62
N MET A 93 -1.79 -15.09 11.58
CA MET A 93 -2.08 -13.96 12.48
C MET A 93 -2.84 -12.83 11.77
N ALA A 94 -3.03 -12.92 10.44
CA ALA A 94 -3.69 -11.90 9.65
C ALA A 94 -5.18 -12.22 9.43
N ARG A 95 -6.00 -11.19 9.28
CA ARG A 95 -7.44 -11.26 8.96
C ARG A 95 -7.84 -10.09 8.05
N ASN A 96 -9.08 -10.12 7.55
CA ASN A 96 -9.72 -9.01 6.83
C ASN A 96 -8.94 -8.52 5.59
N GLY A 97 -8.26 -9.43 4.90
CA GLY A 97 -7.45 -9.15 3.72
C GLY A 97 -8.28 -8.63 2.53
N LYS A 98 -7.90 -7.50 1.95
CA LYS A 98 -8.44 -6.99 0.68
C LYS A 98 -7.31 -6.48 -0.21
N GLY A 99 -7.38 -6.78 -1.51
CA GLY A 99 -6.39 -6.35 -2.49
C GLY A 99 -6.92 -5.28 -3.45
N GLY A 100 -6.02 -4.45 -3.98
CA GLY A 100 -6.31 -3.52 -5.06
C GLY A 100 -5.10 -3.31 -5.96
N LEU A 101 -5.33 -2.94 -7.22
CA LEU A 101 -4.28 -2.73 -8.21
C LEU A 101 -4.26 -1.26 -8.63
N TYR A 102 -3.11 -0.61 -8.54
CA TYR A 102 -2.95 0.82 -8.86
C TYR A 102 -1.77 1.04 -9.81
N ARG A 103 -1.81 2.14 -10.57
CA ARG A 103 -0.74 2.60 -11.45
C ARG A 103 -0.28 3.97 -11.01
N LEU A 104 1.04 4.16 -10.97
CA LEU A 104 1.65 5.47 -10.82
C LEU A 104 1.48 6.26 -12.12
N LEU A 105 0.80 7.40 -12.06
CA LEU A 105 0.61 8.31 -13.19
C LEU A 105 1.71 9.39 -13.25
N ASN A 106 2.14 9.88 -12.08
CA ASN A 106 3.22 10.86 -11.93
C ASN A 106 3.84 10.78 -10.52
N GLY A 107 5.02 11.39 -10.34
CA GLY A 107 5.72 11.47 -9.06
C GLY A 107 6.59 10.25 -8.77
N GLU A 108 7.02 10.14 -7.51
CA GLU A 108 7.97 9.12 -7.07
C GLU A 108 7.29 7.82 -6.64
N PRO A 109 7.78 6.63 -7.06
CA PRO A 109 7.33 5.31 -6.61
C PRO A 109 7.21 5.14 -5.10
N SER A 110 8.09 5.80 -4.35
CA SER A 110 8.17 5.69 -2.90
C SER A 110 7.20 6.60 -2.16
N SER A 111 6.35 7.38 -2.86
CA SER A 111 5.39 8.29 -2.21
C SER A 111 4.42 7.64 -1.21
N PRO A 112 4.01 6.36 -1.32
CA PRO A 112 3.17 5.72 -0.30
C PRO A 112 3.80 5.63 1.10
N SER A 113 5.12 5.90 1.22
CA SER A 113 5.85 6.03 2.49
C SER A 113 5.59 7.35 3.23
N TYR A 114 4.97 8.34 2.60
CA TYR A 114 4.73 9.64 3.24
C TYR A 114 3.64 9.56 4.31
N ARG A 115 3.70 10.52 5.24
CA ARG A 115 2.90 10.54 6.48
C ARG A 115 1.39 10.61 6.27
N TYR A 116 0.93 11.22 5.17
CA TYR A 116 -0.49 11.42 4.90
C TYR A 116 -0.87 10.78 3.56
N GLY A 117 -1.97 10.02 3.57
CA GLY A 117 -2.60 9.45 2.38
C GLY A 117 -3.99 10.05 2.16
N TYR A 118 -4.27 10.40 0.91
CA TYR A 118 -5.53 11.01 0.48
C TYR A 118 -6.14 10.15 -0.63
N TRP A 119 -7.17 9.38 -0.31
CA TRP A 119 -7.87 8.54 -1.28
C TRP A 119 -9.12 9.27 -1.77
N ILE A 120 -9.12 9.64 -3.05
CA ILE A 120 -10.14 10.53 -3.61
C ILE A 120 -10.80 9.90 -4.83
N SER A 121 -12.04 10.31 -5.08
CA SER A 121 -12.81 9.89 -6.24
C SER A 121 -13.07 11.08 -7.14
N LYS A 122 -13.07 10.83 -8.45
CA LYS A 122 -13.57 11.82 -9.41
C LYS A 122 -15.07 12.03 -9.17
N PRO A 123 -15.57 13.27 -9.09
CA PRO A 123 -16.99 13.54 -8.94
C PRO A 123 -17.82 12.92 -10.10
N ILE A 124 -19.07 12.58 -9.79
CA ILE A 124 -20.04 12.11 -10.78
C ILE A 124 -20.27 13.24 -11.81
N GLY A 125 -20.31 12.89 -13.09
CA GLY A 125 -20.52 13.85 -14.19
C GLY A 125 -19.30 14.69 -14.59
N MET A 126 -18.23 14.71 -13.80
CA MET A 126 -16.99 15.44 -14.14
C MET A 126 -16.17 14.64 -15.17
N ARG A 127 -15.62 15.33 -16.18
CA ARG A 127 -14.67 14.71 -17.13
C ARG A 127 -13.30 14.52 -16.48
N TYR A 128 -12.52 13.58 -16.98
CA TYR A 128 -11.20 13.30 -16.40
C TYR A 128 -10.22 14.46 -16.58
N GLU A 129 -10.28 15.16 -17.71
CA GLU A 129 -9.40 16.28 -18.03
C GLU A 129 -9.61 17.45 -17.05
N ASP A 130 -10.87 17.75 -16.74
CA ASP A 130 -11.23 18.77 -15.76
C ASP A 130 -10.77 18.35 -14.36
N PHE A 131 -11.00 17.08 -13.98
CA PHE A 131 -10.54 16.53 -12.71
C PHE A 131 -9.02 16.65 -12.54
N TYR A 132 -8.23 16.21 -13.53
CA TYR A 132 -6.77 16.32 -13.48
C TYR A 132 -6.30 17.76 -13.41
N THR A 133 -6.97 18.68 -14.12
CA THR A 133 -6.66 20.12 -14.06
C THR A 133 -6.88 20.67 -12.65
N GLU A 134 -7.99 20.31 -12.00
CA GLU A 134 -8.33 20.81 -10.68
C GLU A 134 -7.43 20.24 -9.56
N ILE A 135 -7.04 18.97 -9.64
CA ILE A 135 -6.21 18.35 -8.57
C ILE A 135 -4.72 18.62 -8.73
N LYS A 136 -4.28 19.13 -9.89
CA LYS A 136 -2.88 19.40 -10.22
C LYS A 136 -2.08 20.13 -9.12
N PRO A 137 -2.63 21.12 -8.39
CA PRO A 137 -1.88 21.81 -7.33
C PRO A 137 -1.38 20.89 -6.22
N PHE A 138 -2.06 19.77 -5.95
CA PHE A 138 -1.74 18.87 -4.84
C PHE A 138 -1.46 17.42 -5.26
N SER A 139 -1.60 17.06 -6.54
CA SER A 139 -1.38 15.71 -7.06
C SER A 139 0.03 15.51 -7.64
N GLN A 140 1.08 15.86 -6.89
CA GLN A 140 2.49 15.71 -7.34
C GLN A 140 2.95 14.25 -7.42
N ASN A 141 2.25 13.37 -6.70
CA ASN A 141 2.35 11.93 -6.85
C ASN A 141 0.92 11.39 -6.91
N LEU A 142 0.55 10.82 -8.05
CA LEU A 142 -0.82 10.40 -8.31
C LEU A 142 -0.83 8.95 -8.72
N TRP A 143 -1.56 8.16 -7.93
CA TRP A 143 -1.84 6.77 -8.22
C TRP A 143 -3.29 6.63 -8.64
N ARG A 144 -3.56 5.72 -9.57
CA ARG A 144 -4.91 5.44 -10.07
C ARG A 144 -5.20 3.95 -10.06
N ARG A 145 -6.35 3.57 -9.51
CA ARG A 145 -6.86 2.20 -9.52
C ARG A 145 -7.00 1.72 -10.96
N GLN A 146 -6.55 0.50 -11.20
CA GLN A 146 -6.69 -0.16 -12.50
C GLN A 146 -8.01 -0.92 -12.51
N LEU A 147 -8.85 -0.64 -13.52
CA LEU A 147 -10.22 -1.18 -13.58
C LEU A 147 -10.98 -0.89 -12.26
N ALA A 148 -11.95 -1.73 -11.92
CA ALA A 148 -12.62 -1.70 -10.62
C ALA A 148 -11.89 -2.54 -9.54
N MET A 149 -10.60 -2.83 -9.73
CA MET A 149 -9.86 -3.75 -8.85
C MET A 149 -9.37 -3.07 -7.57
N GLY A 150 -10.22 -3.08 -6.54
CA GLY A 150 -9.84 -2.73 -5.18
C GLY A 150 -10.96 -2.05 -4.40
N PRO A 151 -10.92 -2.11 -3.07
CA PRO A 151 -12.00 -1.62 -2.22
C PRO A 151 -11.99 -0.10 -1.96
N LEU A 152 -10.86 0.58 -2.17
CA LEU A 152 -10.67 2.00 -1.82
C LEU A 152 -10.95 2.94 -3.02
N SER A 153 -10.75 4.26 -2.86
CA SER A 153 -11.09 5.26 -3.88
C SER A 153 -10.28 5.11 -5.18
N GLU A 154 -10.76 5.72 -6.27
CA GLU A 154 -10.12 5.60 -7.59
C GLU A 154 -8.68 6.14 -7.62
N PHE A 155 -8.39 7.19 -6.86
CA PHE A 155 -7.07 7.81 -6.84
C PHE A 155 -6.50 7.87 -5.44
N CYS A 156 -5.17 7.85 -5.32
CA CYS A 156 -4.50 8.24 -4.09
C CYS A 156 -3.29 9.14 -4.32
N ILE A 157 -3.09 10.03 -3.35
CA ILE A 157 -2.06 11.06 -3.28
C ILE A 157 -1.44 10.98 -1.90
N PHE A 158 -0.13 11.21 -1.81
CA PHE A 158 0.61 11.17 -0.56
C PHE A 158 1.38 12.46 -0.30
N SER A 159 1.53 12.85 0.98
CA SER A 159 2.27 14.04 1.39
C SER A 159 2.88 13.89 2.78
N ASN A 160 3.98 14.59 3.03
CA ASN A 160 4.55 14.72 4.38
C ASN A 160 3.88 15.82 5.20
N GLU A 161 3.14 16.72 4.56
CA GLU A 161 2.36 17.78 5.19
C GLU A 161 0.87 17.51 5.06
N TYR A 162 0.14 17.86 6.11
CA TYR A 162 -1.32 17.80 6.11
C TYR A 162 -1.90 18.92 5.22
N PHE A 163 -2.87 18.58 4.39
CA PHE A 163 -3.69 19.54 3.69
C PHE A 163 -5.13 19.06 3.58
N LYS A 164 -6.06 20.00 3.44
CA LYS A 164 -7.48 19.68 3.30
C LYS A 164 -7.83 19.45 1.83
N VAL A 165 -8.43 18.30 1.54
CA VAL A 165 -9.02 18.01 0.23
C VAL A 165 -10.49 18.40 0.24
N SER A 166 -10.97 18.99 -0.85
CA SER A 166 -12.38 19.36 -0.98
C SER A 166 -13.29 18.13 -0.84
N ALA A 167 -14.39 18.28 -0.09
CA ALA A 167 -15.36 17.20 0.13
C ALA A 167 -16.00 16.69 -1.17
N LYS A 168 -15.98 17.50 -2.25
CA LYS A 168 -16.50 17.09 -3.57
C LYS A 168 -15.80 15.85 -4.14
N TYR A 169 -14.59 15.55 -3.68
CA TYR A 169 -13.82 14.38 -4.10
C TYR A 169 -14.00 13.15 -3.19
N SER A 170 -14.95 13.20 -2.24
CA SER A 170 -15.21 12.15 -1.25
C SER A 170 -13.91 11.60 -0.61
N PRO A 171 -13.08 12.48 -0.02
CA PRO A 171 -11.75 12.09 0.46
C PRO A 171 -11.84 11.14 1.66
N ILE A 172 -11.07 10.06 1.60
CA ILE A 172 -10.72 9.25 2.77
C ILE A 172 -9.29 9.59 3.14
N TYR A 173 -9.12 10.09 4.37
CA TYR A 173 -7.85 10.53 4.91
C TYR A 173 -7.21 9.42 5.73
N GLN A 174 -5.88 9.35 5.65
CA GLN A 174 -5.09 8.44 6.47
C GLN A 174 -3.86 9.15 7.03
N GLN A 175 -3.60 8.96 8.32
CA GLN A 175 -2.26 9.08 8.88
C GLN A 175 -1.53 7.75 8.77
N ARG A 176 -0.27 7.81 8.39
CA ARG A 176 0.53 6.66 7.97
C ARG A 176 1.85 6.64 8.71
N ILE A 177 2.27 5.46 9.13
CA ILE A 177 3.59 5.20 9.72
C ILE A 177 4.28 4.18 8.82
N LEU A 178 5.41 4.57 8.23
CA LEU A 178 6.27 3.64 7.50
C LEU A 178 6.87 2.62 8.47
N LEU A 179 6.59 1.35 8.25
CA LEU A 179 7.19 0.26 9.03
C LEU A 179 8.36 -0.39 8.29
N TYR A 180 8.30 -0.44 6.95
CA TYR A 180 9.34 -1.04 6.13
C TYR A 180 9.38 -0.45 4.72
N SER A 181 10.58 -0.35 4.16
CA SER A 181 10.82 -0.08 2.74
C SER A 181 12.05 -0.85 2.28
N ASN A 182 12.01 -1.36 1.05
CA ASN A 182 13.19 -1.91 0.38
C ASN A 182 14.28 -0.84 0.13
N ASP A 183 13.91 0.44 0.08
CA ASP A 183 14.86 1.55 0.00
C ASP A 183 15.44 1.84 1.39
N LYS A 184 16.68 1.37 1.61
CA LYS A 184 17.39 1.48 2.91
C LYS A 184 17.56 2.92 3.43
N GLU A 185 17.40 3.93 2.59
CA GLU A 185 17.52 5.35 2.99
C GLU A 185 16.25 5.90 3.69
N LYS A 186 15.09 5.23 3.58
CA LYS A 186 13.80 5.80 4.04
C LYS A 186 13.28 5.29 5.38
N THR A 187 13.92 4.28 5.99
CA THR A 187 13.49 3.69 7.28
C THR A 187 13.89 4.48 8.53
N ASN A 188 14.61 5.61 8.39
CA ASN A 188 15.07 6.43 9.52
C ASN A 188 14.16 7.63 9.91
N LEU A 189 12.90 7.66 9.45
CA LEU A 189 11.94 8.74 9.75
C LEU A 189 10.87 8.35 10.78
N ALA A 190 11.19 7.48 11.75
CA ALA A 190 10.33 7.29 12.91
C ALA A 190 10.43 8.50 13.85
N PRO A 191 9.32 9.02 14.41
CA PRO A 191 9.37 10.20 15.27
C PRO A 191 10.14 9.86 16.55
N SER A 192 11.18 10.66 16.84
CA SER A 192 11.71 10.79 18.19
C SER A 192 10.56 11.17 19.12
N ARG A 193 10.38 10.36 20.18
CA ARG A 193 9.37 10.50 21.24
C ARG A 193 9.27 11.91 21.79
#